data_AF-A0A7S2PG22-F1
#
_entry.id   AF-A0A7S2PG22-F1
#
_cell.length_a   1.000
_cell.length_b   1.000
_cell.length_c   1.000
_cell.angle_alpha   90.00
_cell.angle_beta   90.00
_cell.angle_gamma   90.00
#
_symmetry.space_group_name_H-M   'P 1'
#
loop_
_entity.id
_entity.type
_entity.pdbx_description
1 polymer ?
#
loop_
_entity_poly.entity_id
_entity_poly.type
_entity_poly.pdbx_seq_one_letter_code
_entity_poly.pdbx_strand_id
1 'polypeptide(L)'
;RDEILFKQPERTNVGDCPICFLPLPLDKQKSMMNSCCSKIICKGCVYADMMRDKKVDYSCPFCRKMIPDTKREQYKDVMKRATANDSFAMILLGVRCYSKGDFRGAFKHYEKAAELGNVDAHYHLSLLYLMGEGVEKDEEKRA
;
A
#
# COMPACT_ATOMS: atom_id res chain seq x y z
N ARG A 1 -1.76 20.79 32.26
CA ARG A 1 -2.97 19.95 32.51
C ARG A 1 -3.41 19.45 31.13
N ASP A 2 -3.47 18.13 30.94
CA ASP A 2 -3.95 17.41 29.74
C ASP A 2 -3.24 17.60 28.38
N GLU A 3 -2.17 18.39 28.28
CA GLU A 3 -1.42 18.56 27.00
C GLU A 3 -0.95 17.24 26.37
N ILE A 4 -0.61 16.24 27.17
CA ILE A 4 -0.19 14.91 26.70
C ILE A 4 -1.35 14.15 26.03
N LEU A 5 -2.60 14.37 26.48
CA LEU A 5 -3.78 13.69 25.95
C LEU A 5 -4.18 14.22 24.56
N PHE A 6 -3.90 15.50 24.30
CA PHE A 6 -4.22 16.15 23.02
C PHE A 6 -3.01 16.27 22.09
N LYS A 7 -1.82 15.86 22.54
CA LYS A 7 -0.62 15.85 21.71
C LYS A 7 -0.81 14.82 20.60
N GLN A 8 -0.91 15.30 19.36
CA GLN A 8 -0.94 14.40 18.22
C GLN A 8 0.39 13.65 18.08
N PRO A 9 0.37 12.41 17.59
CA PRO A 9 1.58 11.68 17.31
C PRO A 9 2.44 12.44 16.29
N GLU A 10 3.74 12.21 16.33
CA GLU A 10 4.66 12.82 15.37
C GLU A 10 4.31 12.39 13.94
N ARG A 11 4.52 13.31 12.99
CA ARG A 11 4.28 13.03 11.57
C ARG A 11 5.20 11.91 11.11
N THR A 12 4.65 11.00 10.32
CA THR A 12 5.40 9.90 9.72
C THR A 12 5.50 10.08 8.21
N ASN A 13 6.48 9.41 7.60
CA ASN A 13 6.61 9.34 6.14
C ASN A 13 5.52 8.48 5.46
N VAL A 14 4.72 7.74 6.25
CA VAL A 14 3.59 6.94 5.76
C VAL A 14 2.39 7.82 5.39
N GLY A 15 2.34 9.05 5.93
CA GLY A 15 1.26 10.01 5.75
C GLY A 15 0.15 9.85 6.78
N ASP A 16 -0.99 10.49 6.53
CA ASP A 16 -2.10 10.56 7.47
C ASP A 16 -3.24 9.61 7.08
N CYS A 17 -3.97 9.11 8.08
CA CYS A 17 -5.16 8.31 7.85
C CYS A 17 -6.24 9.18 7.20
N PRO A 18 -6.84 8.79 6.05
CA PRO A 18 -7.79 9.65 5.33
C PRO A 18 -9.15 9.80 6.02
N ILE A 19 -9.39 9.08 7.14
CA ILE A 19 -10.64 9.13 7.89
C ILE A 19 -10.51 10.05 9.11
N CYS A 20 -9.45 9.88 9.92
CA CYS A 20 -9.26 10.68 11.14
C CYS A 20 -8.20 11.77 11.01
N PHE A 21 -7.47 11.84 9.88
CA PHE A 21 -6.37 12.78 9.62
C PHE A 21 -5.25 12.74 10.66
N LEU A 22 -5.13 11.65 11.42
CA LEU A 22 -4.01 11.41 12.31
C LEU A 22 -2.87 10.72 11.54
N PRO A 23 -1.60 11.03 11.88
CA PRO A 23 -0.44 10.34 11.34
C PRO A 23 -0.58 8.81 11.43
N LEU A 24 -0.33 8.13 10.32
CA LEU A 24 -0.33 6.67 10.28
C LEU A 24 0.88 6.14 11.05
N PRO A 25 0.71 5.08 11.85
CA PRO A 25 1.80 4.47 12.59
C PRO A 25 2.84 3.85 11.64
N LEU A 26 4.13 3.97 12.00
CA LEU A 26 5.24 3.30 11.30
C LEU A 26 5.09 1.77 11.30
N ASP A 27 4.49 1.24 12.35
CA ASP A 27 4.14 -0.18 12.44
C ASP A 27 3.04 -0.51 11.41
N LYS A 28 3.45 -1.20 10.34
CA LYS A 28 2.58 -1.65 9.25
C LYS A 28 1.42 -2.52 9.75
N GLN A 29 1.55 -3.18 10.91
CA GLN A 29 0.45 -3.96 11.48
C GLN A 29 -0.66 -3.10 12.08
N LYS A 30 -0.44 -1.80 12.32
CA LYS A 30 -1.46 -0.90 12.88
C LYS A 30 -2.27 -0.15 11.82
N SER A 31 -2.07 -0.50 10.56
CA SER A 31 -2.80 0.04 9.41
C SER A 31 -3.26 -1.08 8.49
N MET A 32 -4.26 -0.79 7.67
CA MET A 32 -4.82 -1.72 6.70
C MET A 32 -5.10 -0.98 5.40
N MET A 33 -4.93 -1.67 4.27
CA MET A 33 -5.28 -1.14 2.96
C MET A 33 -6.23 -2.09 2.25
N ASN A 34 -7.27 -1.53 1.62
CA ASN A 34 -8.23 -2.29 0.82
C ASN A 34 -7.96 -2.08 -0.67
N SER A 35 -8.02 -3.17 -1.45
CA SER A 35 -7.77 -3.20 -2.91
C SER A 35 -8.67 -2.26 -3.70
N CYS A 36 -9.89 -2.01 -3.21
CA CYS A 36 -10.87 -1.17 -3.88
C CYS A 36 -10.45 0.30 -3.98
N CYS A 37 -9.64 0.80 -3.04
CA CYS A 37 -9.26 2.22 -2.96
C CYS A 37 -7.77 2.50 -2.81
N SER A 38 -6.96 1.48 -2.55
CA SER A 38 -5.51 1.62 -2.29
C SER A 38 -5.17 2.63 -1.18
N LYS A 39 -6.13 2.94 -0.30
CA LYS A 39 -5.91 3.84 0.84
C LYS A 39 -5.53 3.05 2.07
N ILE A 40 -4.47 3.51 2.73
CA ILE A 40 -4.03 3.01 4.03
C ILE A 40 -4.86 3.70 5.10
N ILE A 41 -5.53 2.91 5.93
CA ILE A 41 -6.44 3.33 6.98
C ILE A 41 -5.90 2.78 8.31
N CYS A 42 -5.85 3.60 9.36
CA CYS A 42 -5.43 3.12 10.67
C CYS A 42 -6.43 2.09 11.22
N LYS A 43 -5.93 1.09 11.96
CA LYS A 43 -6.79 0.07 12.58
C LYS A 43 -7.83 0.66 13.53
N GLY A 44 -7.57 1.82 14.13
CA GLY A 44 -8.56 2.54 14.94
C GLY A 44 -9.80 2.91 14.15
N CYS A 45 -9.65 3.47 12.95
CA CYS A 45 -10.78 3.79 12.07
C CYS A 45 -11.45 2.54 11.51
N VAL A 46 -10.69 1.48 11.19
CA VAL A 46 -11.26 0.19 10.77
C VAL A 46 -12.13 -0.41 11.88
N TYR A 47 -11.63 -0.42 13.12
CA TYR A 47 -12.36 -0.93 14.27
C TYR A 47 -13.61 -0.08 14.57
N ALA A 48 -13.49 1.24 14.55
CA ALA A 48 -14.64 2.13 14.74
C ALA A 48 -15.74 1.88 13.69
N ASP A 49 -15.36 1.56 12.45
CA ASP A 49 -16.31 1.20 11.40
C ASP A 49 -17.02 -0.14 11.67
N MET A 50 -16.25 -1.17 12.04
CA MET A 50 -16.78 -2.47 12.45
C MET A 50 -17.80 -2.37 13.58
N MET A 51 -17.53 -1.50 14.57
CA MET A 51 -18.41 -1.31 15.73
C MET A 51 -19.71 -0.56 15.40
N ARG A 52 -19.73 0.27 14.35
CA ARG A 52 -20.93 1.01 13.94
C ARG A 52 -21.99 0.13 13.30
N ASP A 53 -21.57 -0.72 12.36
CA ASP A 53 -22.51 -1.38 11.47
C ASP A 53 -22.98 -2.76 11.96
N LYS A 54 -22.27 -3.42 12.89
CA LYS A 54 -22.52 -4.83 13.32
C LYS A 54 -22.81 -5.79 12.15
N LYS A 55 -22.42 -5.43 10.91
CA LYS A 55 -22.77 -6.16 9.70
C LYS A 55 -21.89 -7.39 9.56
N VAL A 56 -22.50 -8.44 9.01
CA VAL A 56 -21.84 -9.69 8.61
C VAL A 56 -20.92 -9.46 7.40
N ASP A 57 -21.25 -8.47 6.57
CA ASP A 57 -20.50 -8.17 5.34
C ASP A 57 -19.48 -7.04 5.55
N TYR A 58 -18.21 -7.35 5.28
CA TYR A 58 -17.10 -6.41 5.42
C TYR A 58 -17.05 -5.44 4.22
N SER A 59 -17.36 -4.16 4.49
CA SER A 59 -17.22 -3.08 3.51
C SER A 59 -15.97 -2.25 3.78
N CYS A 60 -15.41 -1.63 2.75
CA CYS A 60 -14.25 -0.76 2.92
C CYS A 60 -14.61 0.49 3.75
N PRO A 61 -13.94 0.78 4.88
CA PRO A 61 -14.28 1.92 5.74
C PRO A 61 -14.15 3.30 5.07
N PHE A 62 -13.39 3.39 3.98
CA PHE A 62 -13.19 4.63 3.24
C PHE A 62 -14.18 4.82 2.09
N CYS A 63 -14.25 3.88 1.15
CA CYS A 63 -15.11 4.03 -0.04
C CYS A 63 -16.43 3.26 0.03
N ARG A 64 -16.73 2.57 1.13
CA ARG A 64 -17.94 1.77 1.39
C ARG A 64 -18.24 0.67 0.36
N LYS A 65 -17.33 0.40 -0.58
CA LYS A 65 -17.45 -0.71 -1.52
C LYS A 65 -17.36 -2.02 -0.73
N MET A 66 -18.26 -2.94 -1.01
CA MET A 66 -18.15 -4.30 -0.48
C MET A 66 -16.84 -4.92 -0.96
N ILE A 67 -16.13 -5.55 -0.03
CA ILE A 67 -14.84 -6.16 -0.35
C ILE A 67 -15.13 -7.53 -0.94
N PRO A 68 -14.63 -7.85 -2.14
CA PRO A 68 -14.89 -9.14 -2.75
C PRO A 68 -14.23 -10.27 -1.94
N ASP A 69 -14.94 -11.38 -1.73
CA ASP A 69 -14.39 -12.56 -1.05
C ASP A 69 -13.30 -13.25 -1.89
N THR A 70 -13.40 -13.14 -3.22
CA THR A 70 -12.48 -13.81 -4.12
C THR A 70 -11.21 -12.99 -4.36
N LYS A 71 -10.04 -13.63 -4.21
CA LYS A 71 -8.73 -13.04 -4.56
C LYS A 71 -8.68 -12.54 -6.02
N ARG A 72 -9.46 -13.15 -6.92
CA ARG A 72 -9.51 -12.77 -8.35
C ARG A 72 -10.15 -11.41 -8.56
N GLU A 73 -11.22 -11.11 -7.84
CA GLU A 73 -11.90 -9.81 -7.93
C GLU A 73 -11.11 -8.72 -7.24
N GLN A 74 -10.53 -9.02 -6.06
CA GLN A 74 -9.59 -8.10 -5.42
C GLN A 74 -8.42 -7.74 -6.35
N TYR A 75 -7.92 -8.71 -7.12
CA TYR A 75 -6.87 -8.45 -8.11
C TYR A 75 -7.35 -7.55 -9.26
N LYS A 76 -8.58 -7.70 -9.74
CA LYS A 76 -9.15 -6.80 -10.75
C LYS A 76 -9.19 -5.36 -10.24
N ASP A 77 -9.54 -5.16 -8.98
CA ASP A 77 -9.55 -3.84 -8.35
C ASP A 77 -8.13 -3.24 -8.28
N VAL A 78 -7.12 -4.04 -7.89
CA VAL A 78 -5.71 -3.60 -7.90
C VAL A 78 -5.26 -3.23 -9.31
N MET A 79 -5.58 -4.04 -10.33
CA MET A 79 -5.25 -3.73 -11.72
C MET A 79 -5.88 -2.41 -12.18
N LYS A 80 -7.16 -2.19 -11.86
CA LYS A 80 -7.86 -0.94 -12.15
C LYS A 80 -7.18 0.26 -11.48
N ARG A 81 -6.72 0.11 -10.24
CA ARG A 81 -5.99 1.15 -9.51
C ARG A 81 -4.62 1.42 -10.12
N ALA A 82 -3.89 0.38 -10.51
CA ALA A 82 -2.61 0.53 -11.19
C ALA A 82 -2.75 1.25 -12.54
N THR A 83 -3.82 0.97 -13.31
CA THR A 83 -4.10 1.72 -14.55
C THR A 83 -4.47 3.19 -14.31
N ALA A 84 -4.89 3.53 -13.10
CA ALA A 84 -5.18 4.89 -12.68
C ALA A 84 -3.97 5.59 -12.01
N ASN A 85 -2.74 5.10 -12.27
CA ASN A 85 -1.50 5.63 -11.70
C ASN A 85 -1.44 5.61 -10.16
N ASP A 86 -2.08 4.62 -9.52
CA ASP A 86 -1.92 4.41 -8.09
C ASP A 86 -0.62 3.65 -7.82
N SER A 87 0.37 4.34 -7.24
CA SER A 87 1.71 3.79 -7.01
C SER A 87 1.72 2.61 -6.03
N PHE A 88 0.85 2.62 -5.02
CA PHE A 88 0.70 1.49 -4.10
C PHE A 88 0.14 0.25 -4.80
N ALA A 89 -0.87 0.41 -5.66
CA ALA A 89 -1.39 -0.69 -6.47
C ALA A 89 -0.31 -1.29 -7.37
N MET A 90 0.54 -0.46 -7.97
CA MET A 90 1.69 -0.92 -8.76
C MET A 90 2.68 -1.72 -7.91
N ILE A 91 2.99 -1.29 -6.68
CA ILE A 91 3.82 -2.06 -5.74
C ILE A 91 3.22 -3.43 -5.47
N LEU A 92 1.91 -3.54 -5.22
CA LEU A 92 1.24 -4.82 -4.97
C LEU A 92 1.34 -5.77 -6.18
N LEU A 93 1.22 -5.23 -7.40
CA LEU A 93 1.42 -6.02 -8.62
C LEU A 93 2.87 -6.49 -8.72
N GLY A 94 3.83 -5.63 -8.39
CA GLY A 94 5.25 -5.98 -8.35
C GLY A 94 5.55 -7.10 -7.36
N VAL A 95 5.01 -7.01 -6.14
CA VAL A 95 5.16 -8.06 -5.10
C VAL A 95 4.58 -9.38 -5.59
N ARG A 96 3.44 -9.35 -6.27
CA ARG A 96 2.84 -10.56 -6.85
C ARG A 96 3.70 -11.16 -7.96
N CYS A 97 4.28 -10.34 -8.84
CA CYS A 97 5.23 -10.81 -9.86
C CYS A 97 6.46 -11.44 -9.21
N TYR A 98 7.00 -10.79 -8.18
CA TYR A 98 8.12 -11.30 -7.39
C TYR A 98 7.84 -12.67 -6.77
N SER A 99 6.70 -12.83 -6.09
CA SER A 99 6.29 -14.13 -5.51
C SER A 99 6.11 -15.24 -6.55
N LYS A 100 5.94 -14.90 -7.83
CA LYS A 100 5.84 -15.85 -8.93
C LYS A 100 7.18 -16.12 -9.63
N GLY A 101 8.25 -15.47 -9.21
CA GLY A 101 9.56 -15.53 -9.87
C GLY A 101 9.67 -14.67 -11.14
N ASP A 102 8.66 -13.85 -11.45
CA ASP A 102 8.73 -12.88 -12.55
C ASP A 102 9.40 -11.58 -12.07
N PHE A 103 10.72 -11.64 -11.89
CA PHE A 103 11.49 -10.51 -11.37
C PHE A 103 11.52 -9.32 -12.33
N ARG A 104 11.52 -9.57 -13.64
CA ARG A 104 11.48 -8.49 -14.66
C ARG A 104 10.14 -7.77 -14.66
N GLY A 105 9.03 -8.51 -14.49
CA GLY A 105 7.71 -7.91 -14.27
C GLY A 105 7.64 -7.13 -12.96
N ALA A 106 8.22 -7.67 -11.89
CA ALA A 106 8.31 -6.98 -10.60
C ALA A 106 9.06 -5.64 -10.73
N PHE A 107 10.23 -5.66 -11.38
CA PHE A 107 11.05 -4.47 -11.64
C PHE A 107 10.23 -3.38 -12.34
N LYS A 108 9.57 -3.71 -13.46
CA LYS A 108 8.77 -2.74 -14.22
C LYS A 108 7.65 -2.11 -13.39
N HIS A 109 7.03 -2.88 -12.51
CA HIS A 109 5.97 -2.37 -11.64
C HIS A 109 6.53 -1.44 -10.55
N TYR A 110 7.67 -1.80 -9.95
CA TYR A 110 8.31 -0.94 -8.96
C TYR A 110 8.92 0.32 -9.58
N GLU A 111 9.50 0.24 -10.77
CA GLU A 111 10.04 1.39 -11.52
C GLU A 111 8.95 2.44 -11.76
N LYS A 112 7.79 2.04 -12.29
CA LYS A 112 6.64 2.95 -12.47
C LYS A 112 6.14 3.54 -11.16
N ALA A 113 6.12 2.76 -10.08
CA ALA A 113 5.71 3.27 -8.77
C ALA A 113 6.73 4.28 -8.20
N ALA A 114 8.02 4.07 -8.47
CA ALA A 114 9.10 4.97 -8.07
C ALA A 114 9.08 6.29 -8.87
N GLU A 115 8.78 6.23 -10.18
CA GLU A 115 8.55 7.42 -11.02
C GLU A 115 7.41 8.31 -10.49
N LEU A 116 6.43 7.71 -9.80
CA LEU A 116 5.34 8.41 -9.11
C LEU A 116 5.74 8.92 -7.72
N GLY A 117 7.02 8.84 -7.34
CA GLY A 117 7.56 9.32 -6.07
C GLY A 117 7.30 8.41 -4.86
N ASN A 118 6.92 7.14 -5.07
CA ASN A 118 6.65 6.25 -3.95
C ASN A 118 7.95 5.67 -3.37
N VAL A 119 8.25 6.02 -2.11
CA VAL A 119 9.47 5.61 -1.40
C VAL A 119 9.52 4.08 -1.18
N ASP A 120 8.39 3.42 -0.94
CA ASP A 120 8.35 1.96 -0.80
C ASP A 120 8.77 1.27 -2.11
N ALA A 121 8.51 1.88 -3.27
CA ALA A 121 8.93 1.34 -4.56
C ALA A 121 10.45 1.35 -4.72
N HIS A 122 11.13 2.42 -4.27
CA HIS A 122 12.59 2.48 -4.25
C HIS A 122 13.21 1.40 -3.34
N TYR A 123 12.58 1.13 -2.19
CA TYR A 123 12.99 0.02 -1.33
C TYR A 123 12.90 -1.32 -2.07
N HIS A 124 11.78 -1.59 -2.75
CA HIS A 124 11.61 -2.83 -3.51
C HIS A 124 12.58 -2.96 -4.70
N LEU A 125 12.85 -1.87 -5.43
CA LEU A 125 13.88 -1.85 -6.47
C LEU A 125 15.25 -2.16 -5.88
N SER A 126 15.60 -1.55 -4.75
CA SER A 126 16.88 -1.78 -4.08
C SER A 126 17.06 -3.25 -3.69
N LEU A 127 15.99 -3.91 -3.25
CA LEU A 127 16.02 -5.37 -2.99
C LEU A 127 16.29 -6.18 -4.26
N LEU A 128 15.65 -5.83 -5.39
CA LEU A 128 15.91 -6.50 -6.67
C LEU A 128 17.38 -6.35 -7.10
N TYR A 129 17.92 -5.14 -6.99
CA TYR A 129 19.33 -4.87 -7.29
C TYR A 129 20.28 -5.62 -6.36
N LEU A 130 19.99 -5.67 -5.06
CA LEU A 130 20.81 -6.38 -4.07
C LEU A 130 20.86 -7.89 -4.35
N MET A 131 19.73 -8.47 -4.75
CA MET A 131 19.61 -9.89 -5.07
C MET A 131 20.10 -10.24 -6.48
N GLY A 132 20.34 -9.24 -7.34
CA GLY A 132 20.65 -9.44 -8.76
C GLY A 132 19.48 -10.03 -9.56
N GLU A 133 18.25 -9.81 -9.09
CA GLU A 133 17.03 -10.40 -9.65
C GLU A 133 16.30 -9.41 -10.56
N GLY A 134 15.98 -9.81 -11.79
CA GLY A 134 15.12 -9.01 -12.67
C GLY A 134 15.78 -7.78 -13.29
N VAL A 135 17.08 -7.59 -13.05
CA VAL A 135 17.90 -6.57 -13.70
C VAL A 135 18.98 -7.29 -14.50
N GLU A 136 19.12 -6.96 -15.80
CA GLU A 136 20.42 -7.24 -16.44
C GLU A 136 21.48 -6.46 -15.65
N LYS A 137 22.68 -7.04 -15.47
CA LYS A 137 23.83 -6.31 -14.94
C LYS A 137 24.20 -5.19 -15.92
N ASP A 138 23.46 -4.10 -15.89
CA ASP A 138 23.91 -2.85 -16.47
C ASP A 138 24.79 -2.19 -15.41
N GLU A 139 26.10 -2.43 -15.52
CA GLU A 139 27.11 -1.75 -14.72
C GLU A 139 27.09 -0.22 -14.91
N GLU A 140 26.33 0.29 -15.88
CA GLU A 140 26.25 1.73 -16.20
C GLU A 140 25.27 2.56 -15.35
N LYS A 141 24.36 1.95 -14.55
CA LYS A 141 23.43 2.73 -13.70
C LYS A 141 23.96 3.06 -12.29
N ARG A 142 25.26 2.88 -12.03
CA ARG A 142 25.95 3.39 -10.84
C ARG A 142 26.90 4.52 -11.23
N ALA A 143 26.39 5.75 -11.32
CA ALA A 143 27.19 6.97 -11.24
C ALA A 143 26.36 8.07 -10.57
#